data_AF-A0A8B6CZ24-F1
#
_entry.id   AF-A0A8B6CZ24-F1
#
_cell.length_a   1.000
_cell.length_b   1.000
_cell.length_c   1.000
_cell.angle_alpha   90.00
_cell.angle_beta   90.00
_cell.angle_gamma   90.00
#
_symmetry.space_group_name_H-M   'P 1'
#
loop_
_entity.id
_entity.type
_entity.pdbx_description
1 polymer ?
#
loop_
_entity_poly.entity_id
_entity_poly.type
_entity_poly.pdbx_seq_one_letter_code
_entity_poly.pdbx_strand_id
1 'polypeptide(L)'
;MNSHQNADMEKINLTIKKRKLRQLQRQAYASKKEKFINDIMQASQKDSKTFHKLVKQQRYKHDTNTDILYIGNKAFEGEKILSAWQTHFETLGTPNFDENIFDLERLELSKLQNNIIPELDIQKEEITKATPTEIESAIRKLNTGKASDENGIVSEHYIHAIDVITDEITDIINQIFEELDVPQSLKNGILTPV
;
A
#
# COMPACT_ATOMS: atom_id res chain seq x y z
N MET A 1 -3.45 10.21 39.87
CA MET A 1 -2.79 9.22 38.98
C MET A 1 -3.76 8.52 37.98
N ASN A 2 -4.92 9.10 37.62
CA ASN A 2 -5.98 8.36 36.86
C ASN A 2 -6.48 9.02 35.55
N SER A 3 -5.90 10.14 35.08
CA SER A 3 -6.40 10.80 33.85
C SER A 3 -5.83 10.21 32.56
N HIS A 4 -4.54 9.86 32.54
CA HIS A 4 -3.88 9.31 31.34
C HIS A 4 -4.38 7.91 30.97
N GLN A 5 -4.58 7.03 31.96
CA GLN A 5 -5.12 5.69 31.70
C GLN A 5 -6.55 5.71 31.14
N ASN A 6 -7.38 6.70 31.53
CA ASN A 6 -8.72 6.86 30.99
C ASN A 6 -8.72 7.34 29.52
N ALA A 7 -7.82 8.26 29.17
CA ALA A 7 -7.67 8.77 27.81
C ALA A 7 -7.19 7.68 26.83
N ASP A 8 -6.26 6.82 27.26
CA ASP A 8 -5.78 5.70 26.45
C ASP A 8 -6.88 4.64 26.24
N MET A 9 -7.68 4.39 27.28
CA MET A 9 -8.81 3.47 27.18
C MET A 9 -9.92 3.98 26.27
N GLU A 10 -10.16 5.29 26.28
CA GLU A 10 -11.10 5.95 25.38
C GLU A 10 -10.63 5.91 23.92
N LYS A 11 -9.33 6.13 23.67
CA LYS A 11 -8.71 6.03 22.34
C LYS A 11 -8.81 4.61 21.76
N ILE A 12 -8.58 3.59 22.58
CA ILE A 12 -8.73 2.18 22.18
C ILE A 12 -10.19 1.88 21.85
N ASN A 13 -11.14 2.33 22.68
CA ASN A 13 -12.57 2.19 22.43
C ASN A 13 -13.04 2.89 21.15
N LEU A 14 -12.54 4.10 20.87
CA LEU A 14 -12.83 4.83 19.64
C LEU A 14 -12.28 4.11 18.41
N THR A 15 -11.10 3.49 18.53
CA THR A 15 -10.49 2.70 17.45
C THR A 15 -11.34 1.47 17.14
N ILE A 16 -11.82 0.77 18.17
CA ILE A 16 -12.73 -0.39 18.02
C ILE A 16 -14.06 0.05 17.39
N LYS A 17 -14.66 1.16 17.85
CA LYS A 17 -15.91 1.70 17.29
C LYS A 17 -15.75 2.11 15.83
N LYS A 18 -14.65 2.78 15.46
CA LYS A 18 -14.32 3.13 14.07
C LYS A 18 -14.17 1.89 13.20
N ARG A 19 -13.48 0.85 13.68
CA ARG A 19 -13.32 -0.42 12.98
C ARG A 19 -14.68 -1.09 12.73
N LYS A 20 -15.54 -1.15 13.75
CA LYS A 20 -16.91 -1.70 13.66
C LYS A 20 -17.77 -0.91 12.67
N LEU A 21 -17.71 0.43 12.71
CA LEU A 21 -18.43 1.28 11.78
C LEU A 21 -17.99 1.05 10.32
N ARG A 22 -16.68 0.97 10.06
CA ARG A 22 -16.16 0.64 8.71
C ARG A 22 -16.60 -0.75 8.26
N GLN A 23 -16.62 -1.73 9.16
CA GLN A 23 -17.09 -3.07 8.85
C GLN A 23 -18.58 -3.06 8.46
N LEU A 24 -19.43 -2.40 9.24
CA LEU A 24 -20.86 -2.27 8.96
C LEU A 24 -21.11 -1.52 7.64
N GLN A 25 -20.35 -0.46 7.37
CA GLN A 25 -20.43 0.27 6.10
C GLN A 25 -20.05 -0.62 4.90
N ARG A 26 -18.98 -1.43 5.02
CA ARG A 26 -18.59 -2.38 3.97
C ARG A 26 -19.67 -3.43 3.75
N GLN A 27 -20.26 -3.98 4.83
CA GLN A 27 -21.34 -4.95 4.74
C GLN A 27 -22.60 -4.34 4.10
N ALA A 28 -22.99 -3.14 4.50
CA ALA A 28 -24.14 -2.43 3.93
C ALA A 28 -23.91 -2.10 2.44
N TYR A 29 -22.69 -1.68 2.07
CA TYR A 29 -22.33 -1.41 0.69
C TYR A 29 -22.33 -2.69 -0.16
N ALA A 30 -21.77 -3.79 0.35
CA ALA A 30 -21.79 -5.10 -0.30
C ALA A 30 -23.23 -5.58 -0.51
N SER A 31 -24.07 -5.51 0.53
CA SER A 31 -25.49 -5.90 0.47
C SER A 31 -26.27 -5.06 -0.53
N LYS A 32 -26.01 -3.74 -0.58
CA LYS A 32 -26.64 -2.84 -1.56
C LYS A 32 -26.20 -3.17 -2.99
N LYS A 33 -24.92 -3.47 -3.19
CA LYS A 33 -24.38 -3.88 -4.49
C LYS A 33 -24.97 -5.21 -4.96
N GLU A 34 -25.06 -6.19 -4.07
CA GLU A 34 -25.66 -7.49 -4.36
C GLU A 34 -27.13 -7.37 -4.71
N LYS A 35 -27.91 -6.60 -3.92
CA LYS A 35 -29.31 -6.30 -4.24
C LYS A 35 -29.45 -5.62 -5.61
N PHE A 36 -28.60 -4.65 -5.92
CA PHE A 36 -28.62 -3.96 -7.21
C PHE A 36 -28.31 -4.90 -8.39
N ILE A 37 -27.36 -5.83 -8.22
CA ILE A 37 -27.06 -6.87 -9.23
C ILE A 37 -28.27 -7.79 -9.40
N ASN A 38 -28.89 -8.23 -8.30
CA ASN A 38 -30.10 -9.06 -8.35
C ASN A 38 -31.25 -8.34 -9.06
N ASP A 39 -31.45 -7.06 -8.80
CA ASP A 39 -32.46 -6.23 -9.46
C ASP A 39 -32.18 -6.12 -10.97
N ILE A 40 -30.92 -5.99 -11.40
CA ILE A 40 -30.53 -6.03 -12.82
C ILE A 40 -30.84 -7.40 -13.43
N MET A 41 -30.49 -8.49 -12.75
CA MET A 41 -30.72 -9.85 -13.24
C MET A 41 -32.21 -10.16 -13.39
N GLN A 42 -33.04 -9.72 -12.42
CA GLN A 42 -34.49 -9.88 -12.48
C GLN A 42 -35.13 -9.02 -13.57
N ALA A 43 -34.71 -7.76 -13.69
CA ALA A 43 -35.21 -6.85 -14.73
C ALA A 43 -34.84 -7.35 -16.15
N SER A 44 -33.65 -7.93 -16.32
CA SER A 44 -33.20 -8.52 -17.60
C SER A 44 -34.16 -9.57 -18.16
N GLN A 45 -34.89 -10.27 -17.30
CA GLN A 45 -35.80 -11.35 -17.71
C GLN A 45 -37.21 -10.87 -18.04
N LYS A 46 -37.65 -9.71 -17.51
CA LYS A 46 -39.06 -9.32 -17.52
C LYS A 46 -39.35 -7.89 -18.00
N ASP A 47 -38.40 -6.96 -17.89
CA ASP A 47 -38.61 -5.56 -18.24
C ASP A 47 -37.33 -4.89 -18.79
N SER A 48 -37.29 -4.79 -20.12
CA SER A 48 -36.17 -4.19 -20.86
C SER A 48 -35.94 -2.72 -20.48
N LYS A 49 -36.99 -1.95 -20.16
CA LYS A 49 -36.84 -0.51 -19.85
C LYS A 49 -36.13 -0.30 -18.51
N THR A 50 -36.53 -1.03 -17.48
CA THR A 50 -35.87 -0.97 -16.17
C THR A 50 -34.47 -1.56 -16.21
N PHE A 51 -34.25 -2.64 -16.97
CA PHE A 51 -32.92 -3.18 -17.21
C PHE A 51 -31.95 -2.13 -17.79
N HIS A 52 -32.31 -1.50 -18.91
CA HIS A 52 -31.45 -0.49 -19.52
C HIS A 52 -31.25 0.75 -18.63
N LYS A 53 -32.25 1.12 -17.82
CA LYS A 53 -32.12 2.20 -16.82
C LYS A 53 -31.09 1.85 -15.74
N LEU A 54 -31.15 0.65 -15.18
CA LEU A 54 -30.21 0.18 -14.15
C LEU A 54 -28.78 0.05 -14.69
N VAL A 55 -28.62 -0.46 -15.91
CA VAL A 55 -27.31 -0.54 -16.58
C VAL A 55 -26.72 0.86 -16.84
N LYS A 56 -27.54 1.83 -17.25
CA LYS A 56 -27.09 3.24 -17.38
C LYS A 56 -26.65 3.83 -16.05
N GLN A 57 -27.39 3.55 -14.98
CA GLN A 57 -27.04 3.99 -13.63
C GLN A 57 -25.73 3.38 -13.13
N GLN A 58 -25.43 2.12 -13.47
CA GLN A 58 -24.15 1.49 -13.16
C GLN A 58 -22.96 2.12 -13.89
N ARG A 59 -23.17 2.59 -15.13
CA ARG A 59 -22.12 3.22 -15.95
C ARG A 59 -21.85 4.68 -15.56
N TYR A 60 -22.70 5.28 -14.73
CA TYR A 60 -22.51 6.64 -14.28
C TYR A 60 -21.26 6.72 -13.39
N LYS A 61 -20.18 7.29 -13.94
CA LYS A 61 -19.02 7.70 -13.15
C LYS A 61 -19.45 8.91 -12.34
N HIS A 62 -19.20 8.91 -11.03
CA HIS A 62 -19.25 10.16 -10.28
C HIS A 62 -18.16 11.05 -10.86
N ASP A 63 -18.55 12.06 -11.64
CA ASP A 63 -17.69 13.20 -11.87
C ASP A 63 -17.56 13.90 -10.52
N THR A 64 -16.47 13.61 -9.81
CA THR A 64 -15.99 14.51 -8.77
C THR A 64 -15.39 15.72 -9.47
N ASN A 65 -16.22 16.50 -10.14
CA ASN A 65 -15.84 17.85 -10.56
C ASN A 65 -15.91 18.70 -9.30
N THR A 66 -14.74 19.08 -8.81
CA THR A 66 -14.65 20.22 -7.90
C THR A 66 -15.19 21.42 -8.67
N ASP A 67 -16.34 21.96 -8.28
CA ASP A 67 -16.91 23.13 -8.96
C ASP A 67 -16.13 24.41 -8.60
N ILE A 68 -15.66 24.48 -7.34
CA ILE A 68 -14.91 25.61 -6.79
C ILE A 68 -13.75 25.08 -5.94
N LEU A 69 -12.53 25.50 -6.28
CA LEU A 69 -11.31 25.24 -5.52
C LEU A 69 -10.88 26.51 -4.79
N TYR A 70 -10.64 26.41 -3.49
CA TYR A 70 -10.05 27.48 -2.69
C TYR A 70 -8.58 27.19 -2.41
N ILE A 71 -7.68 28.08 -2.84
CA ILE A 71 -6.25 28.03 -2.51
C ILE A 71 -5.91 29.34 -1.77
N GLY A 72 -5.63 29.24 -0.47
CA GLY A 72 -5.53 30.41 0.40
C GLY A 72 -6.85 31.20 0.43
N ASN A 73 -6.80 32.50 0.12
CA ASN A 73 -7.97 33.39 0.06
C ASN A 73 -8.54 33.57 -1.36
N LYS A 74 -8.15 32.75 -2.33
CA LYS A 74 -8.59 32.86 -3.73
C LYS A 74 -9.44 31.66 -4.14
N ALA A 75 -10.56 31.93 -4.79
CA ALA A 75 -11.46 30.94 -5.37
C ALA A 75 -11.17 30.76 -6.86
N PHE A 76 -11.15 29.52 -7.32
CA PHE A 76 -10.92 29.13 -8.72
C PHE A 76 -12.03 28.18 -9.16
N GLU A 77 -12.56 28.37 -10.36
CA GLU A 77 -13.72 27.63 -10.88
C GLU A 77 -13.43 27.06 -12.27
N GLY A 78 -14.07 25.93 -12.58
CA GLY A 78 -14.03 25.29 -13.91
C GLY A 78 -12.61 24.92 -14.37
N GLU A 79 -12.26 25.26 -15.61
CA GLU A 79 -10.98 24.91 -16.23
C GLU A 79 -9.75 25.49 -15.49
N LYS A 80 -9.94 26.56 -14.70
CA LYS A 80 -8.87 27.20 -13.93
C LYS A 80 -8.47 26.41 -12.68
N ILE A 81 -9.24 25.39 -12.30
CA ILE A 81 -8.94 24.55 -11.13
C ILE A 81 -7.67 23.73 -11.37
N LEU A 82 -7.49 23.20 -12.58
CA LEU A 82 -6.31 22.42 -12.93
C LEU A 82 -5.04 23.27 -12.94
N SER A 83 -5.10 24.47 -13.51
CA SER A 83 -3.96 25.41 -13.50
C SER A 83 -3.67 25.93 -12.10
N ALA A 84 -4.70 26.20 -11.28
CA ALA A 84 -4.53 26.59 -9.89
C ALA A 84 -3.84 25.49 -9.06
N TRP A 85 -4.22 24.22 -9.27
CA TRP A 85 -3.53 23.09 -8.66
C TRP A 85 -2.07 22.98 -9.11
N GLN A 86 -1.82 23.10 -10.42
CA GLN A 86 -0.48 23.08 -10.97
C GLN A 86 0.40 24.13 -10.30
N THR A 87 -0.04 25.39 -10.27
CA THR A 87 0.72 26.49 -9.65
C THR A 87 0.92 26.28 -8.15
N HIS A 88 -0.09 25.80 -7.43
CA HIS A 88 0.01 25.55 -6.00
C HIS A 88 1.05 24.46 -5.67
N PHE A 89 0.99 23.33 -6.38
CA PHE A 89 1.96 22.26 -6.16
C PHE A 89 3.35 22.57 -6.69
N GLU A 90 3.46 23.36 -7.77
CA GLU A 90 4.74 23.87 -8.25
C GLU A 90 5.41 24.75 -7.18
N THR A 91 4.63 25.60 -6.50
CA THR A 91 5.11 26.44 -5.39
C THR A 91 5.53 25.60 -4.17
N LEU A 92 4.87 24.46 -3.90
CA LEU A 92 5.26 23.55 -2.83
C LEU A 92 6.53 22.76 -3.18
N GLY A 93 6.75 22.46 -4.47
CA GLY A 93 7.90 21.71 -4.96
C GLY A 93 9.15 22.56 -5.21
N THR A 94 9.02 23.87 -5.37
CA THR A 94 10.14 24.80 -5.52
C THR A 94 10.34 25.61 -4.24
N PRO A 95 11.50 25.50 -3.56
CA PRO A 95 11.75 26.29 -2.35
C PRO A 95 11.79 27.78 -2.72
N ASN A 96 10.81 28.53 -2.22
CA ASN A 96 10.82 29.99 -2.28
C ASN A 96 11.62 30.50 -1.08
N PHE A 97 12.81 31.06 -1.29
CA PHE A 97 13.72 31.49 -0.20
C PHE A 97 13.38 32.87 0.41
N ASP A 98 12.12 33.29 0.31
CA ASP A 98 11.66 34.54 0.91
C ASP A 98 11.56 34.38 2.43
N GLU A 99 12.31 35.19 3.20
CA GLU A 99 12.50 35.06 4.66
C GLU A 99 11.18 35.12 5.46
N ASN A 100 10.12 35.69 4.87
CA ASN A 100 8.81 35.80 5.51
C ASN A 100 7.89 34.57 5.31
N ILE A 101 8.25 33.64 4.44
CA ILE A 101 7.42 32.47 4.07
C ILE A 101 8.16 31.16 4.32
N PHE A 102 9.49 31.16 4.22
CA PHE A 102 10.30 29.96 4.28
C PHE A 102 11.14 29.91 5.55
N ASP A 103 10.93 28.85 6.31
CA ASP A 103 11.60 28.60 7.58
C ASP A 103 13.06 28.18 7.33
N LEU A 104 13.94 29.19 7.29
CA LEU A 104 15.39 29.00 7.11
C LEU A 104 16.01 28.17 8.23
N GLU A 105 15.50 28.30 9.46
CA GLU A 105 15.94 27.50 10.61
C GLU A 105 15.66 26.00 10.38
N ARG A 106 14.47 25.68 9.86
CA ARG A 106 14.12 24.30 9.48
C ARG A 106 14.94 23.76 8.31
N LEU A 107 15.38 24.61 7.37
CA LEU A 107 16.31 24.20 6.31
C LEU A 107 17.67 23.80 6.88
N GLU A 108 18.20 24.58 7.82
CA GLU A 108 19.48 24.27 8.48
C GLU A 108 19.39 22.98 9.30
N LEU A 109 18.31 22.80 10.07
CA LEU A 109 18.05 21.56 10.80
C LEU A 109 17.93 20.34 9.87
N SER A 110 17.27 20.50 8.72
CA SER A 110 17.15 19.45 7.71
C SER A 110 18.50 19.10 7.07
N LYS A 111 19.35 20.09 6.78
CA LYS A 111 20.73 19.86 6.30
C LYS A 111 21.56 19.12 7.34
N LEU A 112 21.46 19.51 8.62
CA LEU A 112 22.17 18.85 9.71
C LEU A 112 21.71 17.39 9.87
N GLN A 113 20.41 17.14 9.82
CA GLN A 113 19.84 15.78 9.84
C GLN A 113 20.31 14.95 8.63
N ASN A 114 20.32 15.53 7.43
CA ASN A 114 20.79 14.83 6.22
C ASN A 114 22.29 14.53 6.25
N ASN A 115 23.09 15.26 7.03
CA ASN A 115 24.50 14.97 7.24
C ASN A 115 24.72 13.87 8.29
N ILE A 116 23.80 13.68 9.24
CA ILE A 116 23.83 12.57 10.21
C ILE A 116 23.54 11.23 9.52
N ILE A 117 22.68 11.21 8.49
CA ILE A 117 22.31 9.98 7.75
C ILE A 117 23.54 9.25 7.17
N PRO A 118 24.46 9.91 6.42
CA PRO A 118 25.66 9.25 5.92
C PRO A 118 26.64 8.83 7.02
N GLU A 119 26.69 9.53 8.18
CA GLU A 119 27.52 9.10 9.32
C GLU A 119 27.03 7.78 9.93
N LEU A 120 25.71 7.53 9.91
CA LEU A 120 25.12 6.26 10.32
C LEU A 120 25.30 5.15 9.26
N ASP A 121 25.23 5.47 7.97
CA ASP A 121 25.47 4.51 6.89
C ASP A 121 26.93 4.01 6.83
N ILE A 122 27.90 4.75 7.40
CA ILE A 122 29.30 4.31 7.53
C ILE A 122 29.43 3.23 8.60
N GLN A 123 28.52 3.17 9.59
CA GLN A 123 28.36 2.00 10.44
C GLN A 123 27.53 0.96 9.68
N LYS A 124 28.10 0.38 8.62
CA LYS A 124 27.57 -0.84 8.02
C LYS A 124 27.52 -1.91 9.11
N GLU A 125 26.35 -2.11 9.71
CA GLU A 125 26.08 -3.30 10.48
C GLU A 125 26.32 -4.49 9.54
N GLU A 126 27.29 -5.34 9.87
CA GLU A 126 27.52 -6.57 9.14
C GLU A 126 26.22 -7.38 9.19
N ILE A 127 25.66 -7.69 8.02
CA ILE A 127 24.45 -8.50 7.95
C ILE A 127 24.80 -9.86 8.54
N THR A 128 24.10 -10.24 9.61
CA THR A 128 24.29 -11.54 10.24
C THR A 128 23.93 -12.64 9.25
N LYS A 129 24.89 -13.53 9.00
CA LYS A 129 24.67 -14.71 8.14
C LYS A 129 23.51 -15.55 8.66
N ALA A 130 22.71 -16.06 7.72
CA ALA A 130 21.64 -17.00 8.00
C ALA A 130 22.22 -18.38 8.37
N THR A 131 21.60 -19.03 9.34
CA THR A 131 21.92 -20.40 9.76
C THR A 131 21.04 -21.42 9.04
N PRO A 132 21.51 -22.66 8.82
CA PRO A 132 20.70 -23.74 8.26
C PRO A 132 19.37 -23.94 9.01
N THR A 133 19.41 -23.84 10.34
CA THR A 133 18.21 -23.97 11.19
C THR A 133 17.17 -22.87 10.95
N GLU A 134 17.60 -21.64 10.64
CA GLU A 134 16.69 -20.56 10.30
C GLU A 134 16.05 -20.79 8.93
N ILE A 135 16.82 -21.30 7.97
CA ILE A 135 16.34 -21.65 6.64
C ILE A 135 15.34 -22.79 6.70
N GLU A 136 15.61 -23.86 7.47
CA GLU A 136 14.65 -24.94 7.66
C GLU A 136 13.33 -24.43 8.26
N SER A 137 13.42 -23.58 9.29
CA SER A 137 12.26 -22.96 9.92
C SER A 137 11.46 -22.10 8.94
N ALA A 138 12.15 -21.41 8.02
CA ALA A 138 11.52 -20.61 6.96
C ALA A 138 10.83 -21.49 5.92
N ILE A 139 11.48 -22.56 5.44
CA ILE A 139 10.92 -23.50 4.47
C ILE A 139 9.64 -24.15 5.02
N ARG A 140 9.63 -24.56 6.29
CA ARG A 140 8.44 -25.15 6.94
C ARG A 140 7.27 -24.19 7.08
N LYS A 141 7.50 -22.87 7.02
CA LYS A 141 6.48 -21.83 7.11
C LYS A 141 5.95 -21.38 5.74
N LEU A 142 6.44 -21.94 4.64
CA LEU A 142 5.93 -21.63 3.31
C LEU A 142 4.45 -22.03 3.21
N ASN A 143 3.65 -21.14 2.60
CA ASN A 143 2.23 -21.40 2.40
C ASN A 143 2.05 -22.39 1.24
N THR A 144 1.32 -23.47 1.49
CA THR A 144 0.92 -24.45 0.46
C THR A 144 -0.12 -23.88 -0.51
N GLY A 145 -0.21 -24.47 -1.70
CA GLY A 145 -1.20 -24.08 -2.72
C GLY A 145 -0.91 -22.74 -3.41
N LYS A 146 0.36 -22.31 -3.44
CA LYS A 146 0.82 -21.18 -4.25
C LYS A 146 1.08 -21.63 -5.69
N ALA A 147 1.03 -20.67 -6.61
CA ALA A 147 1.35 -20.91 -8.00
C ALA A 147 2.81 -21.39 -8.13
N SER A 148 3.05 -22.30 -9.08
CA SER A 148 4.38 -22.79 -9.38
C SER A 148 5.25 -21.74 -10.07
N ASP A 149 6.57 -21.91 -10.00
CA ASP A 149 7.52 -21.15 -10.81
C ASP A 149 7.53 -21.60 -12.29
N GLU A 150 8.48 -21.08 -13.07
CA GLU A 150 8.66 -21.36 -14.50
C GLU A 150 9.06 -22.82 -14.77
N ASN A 151 9.61 -23.49 -13.76
CA ASN A 151 10.04 -24.87 -13.79
C ASN A 151 8.99 -25.82 -13.18
N GLY A 152 7.83 -25.30 -12.76
CA GLY A 152 6.78 -26.09 -12.12
C GLY A 152 7.04 -26.40 -10.63
N ILE A 153 7.99 -25.72 -10.00
CA ILE A 153 8.33 -25.90 -8.59
C ILE A 153 7.31 -25.16 -7.72
N VAL A 154 6.71 -25.87 -6.77
CA VAL A 154 5.77 -25.35 -5.78
C VAL A 154 6.37 -25.43 -4.37
N SER A 155 5.77 -24.72 -3.41
CA SER A 155 6.22 -24.69 -2.01
C SER A 155 6.31 -26.09 -1.38
N GLU A 156 5.44 -27.01 -1.77
CA GLU A 156 5.43 -28.40 -1.32
C GLU A 156 6.73 -29.14 -1.68
N HIS A 157 7.34 -28.85 -2.84
CA HIS A 157 8.62 -29.45 -3.21
C HIS A 157 9.73 -29.04 -2.26
N TYR A 158 9.78 -27.75 -1.86
CA TYR A 158 10.75 -27.28 -0.87
C TYR A 158 10.53 -27.92 0.50
N ILE A 159 9.27 -28.05 0.94
CA ILE A 159 8.93 -28.66 2.23
C ILE A 159 9.34 -30.14 2.26
N HIS A 160 9.18 -30.87 1.16
CA HIS A 160 9.52 -32.29 1.08
C HIS A 160 11.02 -32.55 0.85
N ALA A 161 11.73 -31.65 0.17
CA ALA A 161 13.15 -31.78 -0.11
C ALA A 161 14.05 -31.06 0.91
N ILE A 162 13.49 -30.59 2.03
CA ILE A 162 14.15 -29.73 3.02
C ILE A 162 15.51 -30.27 3.48
N ASP A 163 15.63 -31.57 3.75
CA ASP A 163 16.86 -32.18 4.25
C ASP A 163 18.00 -32.19 3.19
N VAL A 164 17.66 -31.97 1.92
CA VAL A 164 18.59 -32.02 0.78
C VAL A 164 18.95 -30.62 0.26
N ILE A 165 18.08 -29.63 0.44
CA ILE A 165 18.23 -28.30 -0.18
C ILE A 165 18.59 -27.19 0.81
N THR A 166 18.56 -27.47 2.11
CA THR A 166 18.77 -26.46 3.15
C THR A 166 20.14 -25.83 3.03
N ASP A 167 21.20 -26.63 2.89
CA ASP A 167 22.58 -26.16 2.87
C ASP A 167 22.82 -25.24 1.66
N GLU A 168 22.35 -25.64 0.48
CA GLU A 168 22.47 -24.90 -0.76
C GLU A 168 21.69 -23.59 -0.72
N ILE A 169 20.49 -23.58 -0.14
CA ILE A 169 19.70 -22.35 0.03
C ILE A 169 20.38 -21.41 1.04
N THR A 170 20.95 -21.96 2.12
CA THR A 170 21.73 -21.18 3.09
C THR A 170 22.92 -20.50 2.42
N ASP A 171 23.66 -21.20 1.57
CA ASP A 171 24.80 -20.65 0.85
C ASP A 171 24.38 -19.53 -0.12
N ILE A 172 23.30 -19.73 -0.89
CA ILE A 172 22.77 -18.70 -1.81
C ILE A 172 22.38 -17.44 -1.05
N ILE A 173 21.68 -17.58 0.08
CA ILE A 173 21.23 -16.42 0.88
C ILE A 173 22.42 -15.68 1.50
N ASN A 174 23.39 -16.42 2.03
CA ASN A 174 24.59 -15.81 2.59
C ASN A 174 25.42 -15.10 1.52
N GLN A 175 25.49 -15.65 0.31
CA GLN A 175 26.13 -14.98 -0.82
C GLN A 175 25.42 -13.66 -1.18
N ILE A 176 24.09 -13.63 -1.17
CA ILE A 176 23.32 -12.39 -1.37
C ILE A 176 23.63 -11.35 -0.28
N PHE A 177 23.79 -11.78 0.98
CA PHE A 177 24.14 -10.88 2.09
C PHE A 177 25.57 -10.35 1.98
N GLU A 178 26.51 -11.16 1.52
CA GLU A 178 27.91 -10.76 1.34
C GLU A 178 28.11 -9.83 0.14
N GLU A 179 27.53 -10.17 -1.00
CA GLU A 179 27.68 -9.40 -2.25
C GLU A 179 26.75 -8.18 -2.31
N LEU A 180 25.73 -8.14 -1.43
CA LEU A 180 24.66 -7.12 -1.42
C LEU A 180 23.97 -6.98 -2.79
N ASP A 181 23.97 -8.04 -3.59
CA ASP A 181 23.30 -8.10 -4.89
C ASP A 181 22.38 -9.32 -4.96
N VAL A 182 21.22 -9.10 -5.56
CA VAL A 182 20.21 -10.14 -5.76
C VAL A 182 20.25 -10.57 -7.23
N PRO A 183 20.47 -11.87 -7.52
CA PRO A 183 20.45 -12.39 -8.88
C PRO A 183 19.23 -11.95 -9.68
N GLN A 184 19.44 -11.60 -10.94
CA GLN A 184 18.35 -11.11 -11.81
C GLN A 184 17.24 -12.15 -12.01
N SER A 185 17.58 -13.45 -11.98
CA SER A 185 16.62 -14.54 -12.04
C SER A 185 15.58 -14.48 -10.91
N LEU A 186 15.98 -14.10 -9.70
CA LEU A 186 15.08 -13.96 -8.54
C LEU A 186 14.20 -12.71 -8.60
N LYS A 187 14.51 -11.75 -9.48
CA LYS A 187 13.71 -10.53 -9.67
C LYS A 187 12.56 -10.74 -10.67
N ASN A 188 12.58 -11.84 -11.41
CA ASN A 188 11.56 -12.15 -12.41
C ASN A 188 10.35 -12.82 -11.72
N GLY A 189 9.16 -12.26 -11.93
CA GLY A 189 7.90 -12.81 -11.43
C GLY A 189 7.02 -13.31 -12.57
N ILE A 190 6.32 -14.42 -12.36
CA ILE A 190 5.37 -14.97 -13.33
C ILE A 190 3.96 -14.47 -13.00
N LEU A 191 3.33 -13.82 -13.98
CA LEU A 191 1.93 -13.43 -13.89
C LEU A 191 1.05 -14.61 -14.27
N THR A 192 0.60 -15.39 -13.28
CA THR A 192 -0.45 -16.40 -13.50
C THR A 192 -1.82 -15.72 -13.46
N PRO A 193 -2.62 -15.77 -14.56
CA PRO A 193 -3.99 -15.26 -14.53
C PRO A 193 -4.83 -16.07 -13.53
N VAL A 194 -5.62 -15.36 -12.73
CA VAL A 194 -6.60 -15.91 -11.78
C VAL A 194 -7.95 -16.10 -12.46
#